data_AF-A0A3D4UX10-F1
#
_entry.id   AF-A0A3D4UX10-F1
#
_cell.length_a   1.000
_cell.length_b   1.000
_cell.length_c   1.000
_cell.angle_alpha   90.00
_cell.angle_beta   90.00
_cell.angle_gamma   90.00
#
_symmetry.space_group_name_H-M   'P 1'
#
loop_
_entity.id
_entity.type
_entity.pdbx_description
1 polymer ?
#
loop_
_entity_poly.entity_id
_entity_poly.type
_entity_poly.pdbx_seq_one_letter_code
_entity_poly.pdbx_strand_id
1 'polypeptide(L)'
;MGMTVVHYTLELRDTVIASRYDACLTGIPLDDLMDRKNEVKDYVRNDFEGKLIIKSYPTKTATTNTIRAHLAKLKQQGIVPDMIVVDYADLLKTLSVRREKREELESTYEELRSIMMEHNVVGWTASQTNRTGLQAEIITMQS
;
A
#
# COMPACT_ATOMS: atom_id res chain seq x y z
N MET A 1 8.27 6.72 -20.19
CA MET A 1 6.87 6.37 -19.79
C MET A 1 6.93 5.96 -18.35
N GLY A 2 6.51 6.84 -17.43
CA GLY A 2 6.49 6.52 -16.01
C GLY A 2 5.31 5.63 -15.63
N MET A 3 5.47 4.89 -14.53
CA MET A 3 4.44 4.00 -13.98
C MET A 3 3.49 4.77 -13.03
N THR A 4 2.22 4.38 -13.03
CA THR A 4 1.21 4.83 -12.07
C THR A 4 1.09 3.83 -10.93
N VAL A 5 1.44 4.25 -9.71
CA VAL A 5 1.37 3.42 -8.50
C VAL A 5 0.28 3.95 -7.59
N VAL A 6 -0.58 3.06 -7.08
CA VAL A 6 -1.54 3.36 -6.02
C VAL A 6 -1.09 2.71 -4.72
N HIS A 7 -0.81 3.50 -3.69
CA HIS A 7 -0.40 3.03 -2.37
C HIS A 7 -1.53 3.24 -1.37
N TYR A 8 -2.09 2.15 -0.86
CA TYR A 8 -3.04 2.16 0.24
C TYR A 8 -2.31 1.98 1.57
N THR A 9 -2.42 2.95 2.47
CA THR A 9 -1.86 2.85 3.82
C THR A 9 -2.98 2.82 4.86
N LEU A 10 -2.84 1.94 5.84
CA LEU A 10 -3.87 1.67 6.86
C LEU A 10 -3.40 1.98 8.28
N GLU A 11 -2.12 2.29 8.44
CA GLU A 11 -1.47 2.59 9.71
C GLU A 11 -1.04 4.06 9.78
N LEU A 12 -0.50 4.60 8.68
CA LEU A 12 0.10 5.91 8.64
C LEU A 12 -0.74 6.90 7.85
N ARG A 13 -0.52 8.19 8.14
CA ARG A 13 -1.07 9.27 7.32
C ARG A 13 -0.40 9.28 5.96
N ASP A 14 -1.16 9.67 4.95
CA ASP A 14 -0.70 9.84 3.58
C ASP A 14 0.50 10.79 3.48
N THR A 15 0.51 11.88 4.26
CA THR A 15 1.63 12.83 4.32
C THR A 15 2.93 12.19 4.80
N VAL A 16 2.87 11.26 5.76
CA VAL A 16 4.05 10.55 6.27
C VAL A 16 4.63 9.62 5.21
N ILE A 17 3.76 8.91 4.50
CA ILE A 17 4.17 8.04 3.38
C ILE A 17 4.74 8.89 2.23
N ALA A 18 4.10 10.01 1.89
CA ALA A 18 4.59 10.94 0.88
C ALA A 18 6.00 11.43 1.20
N SER A 19 6.26 11.87 2.44
CA SER A 19 7.59 12.29 2.87
C SER A 19 8.63 11.16 2.79
N ARG A 20 8.25 9.91 3.06
CA ARG A 20 9.16 8.76 2.87
C ARG A 20 9.52 8.55 1.40
N TYR A 21 8.55 8.69 0.49
CA TYR A 21 8.83 8.65 -0.95
C TYR A 21 9.73 9.81 -1.37
N ASP A 22 9.44 11.03 -0.91
CA ASP A 22 10.26 12.22 -1.22
C ASP A 22 11.71 12.02 -0.77
N ALA A 23 11.93 11.53 0.45
CA ALA A 23 13.26 11.20 0.96
C ALA A 23 13.96 10.14 0.11
N CYS A 24 13.28 9.03 -0.20
CA CYS A 24 13.85 7.95 -1.01
C CYS A 24 14.17 8.39 -2.45
N LEU A 25 13.33 9.25 -3.04
CA LEU A 25 13.49 9.70 -4.42
C LEU A 25 14.62 10.73 -4.57
N THR A 26 14.77 11.61 -3.58
CA THR A 26 15.71 12.74 -3.64
C THR A 26 17.02 12.48 -2.88
N GLY A 27 17.06 11.46 -2.02
CA GLY A 27 18.17 11.21 -1.10
C GLY A 27 18.27 12.20 0.06
N ILE A 28 17.27 13.08 0.23
CA ILE A 28 17.22 14.06 1.32
C ILE A 28 16.70 13.39 2.60
N PRO A 29 17.37 13.52 3.75
CA PRO A 29 16.86 13.00 5.02
C PRO A 29 15.47 13.55 5.38
N LEU A 30 14.64 12.73 6.03
CA LEU A 30 13.26 13.10 6.41
C LEU A 30 13.19 14.43 7.18
N ASP A 31 14.14 14.65 8.10
CA ASP A 31 14.19 15.83 8.96
C ASP A 31 14.51 17.12 8.16
N ASP A 32 15.17 16.99 7.00
CA ASP A 32 15.59 18.10 6.15
C ASP A 32 14.58 18.41 5.03
N LEU A 33 13.58 17.55 4.80
CA LEU A 33 12.66 17.66 3.66
C LEU A 33 11.87 18.97 3.67
N MET A 34 11.46 19.44 4.85
CA MET A 34 10.66 20.67 4.96
C MET A 34 11.47 21.91 4.59
N ASP A 35 12.73 21.95 4.98
CA ASP A 35 13.64 23.05 4.67
C ASP A 35 14.03 23.04 3.18
N ARG A 36 14.16 21.84 2.59
CA ARG A 36 14.50 21.63 1.18
C ARG A 36 13.29 21.38 0.28
N LYS A 37 12.10 21.84 0.68
CA LYS A 37 10.84 21.58 -0.05
C LYS A 37 10.84 21.97 -1.52
N ASN A 38 11.58 23.03 -1.89
CA ASN A 38 11.61 23.52 -3.27
C ASN A 38 12.40 22.54 -4.14
N GLU A 39 13.54 22.06 -3.65
CA GLU A 39 14.36 21.07 -4.34
C GLU A 39 13.61 19.75 -4.53
N VAL A 40 12.90 19.29 -3.50
CA VAL A 40 12.03 18.10 -3.62
C VAL A 40 10.98 18.29 -4.71
N LYS A 41 10.29 19.43 -4.70
CA LYS A 41 9.25 19.73 -5.71
C LYS A 41 9.82 19.82 -7.12
N ASP A 42 10.98 20.41 -7.28
CA ASP A 42 11.62 20.57 -8.58
C ASP A 42 12.06 19.21 -9.12
N TYR A 43 12.66 18.36 -8.28
CA TYR A 43 12.98 16.98 -8.64
C TYR A 43 11.74 16.18 -9.07
N VAL A 44 10.68 16.19 -8.26
CA VAL A 44 9.43 15.45 -8.56
C VAL A 44 8.76 15.96 -9.84
N ARG A 45 8.91 17.24 -10.19
CA ARG A 45 8.31 17.81 -11.41
C ARG A 45 9.14 17.55 -12.66
N ASN A 46 10.46 17.61 -12.54
CA ASN A 46 11.37 17.63 -13.69
C ASN A 46 11.94 16.24 -14.00
N ASP A 47 12.18 15.43 -12.97
CA ASP A 47 12.94 14.19 -13.09
C ASP A 47 12.08 12.93 -12.86
N PHE A 48 10.87 13.07 -12.29
CA PHE A 48 9.96 11.95 -12.06
C PHE A 48 8.83 11.87 -13.10
N GLU A 49 8.92 10.91 -14.01
CA GLU A 49 7.89 10.69 -15.05
C GLU A 49 6.65 9.92 -14.57
N GLY A 50 6.66 9.38 -13.35
CA GLY A 50 5.60 8.52 -12.81
C GLY A 50 4.47 9.27 -12.12
N LYS A 51 3.46 8.52 -11.66
CA LYS A 51 2.39 9.05 -10.81
C LYS A 51 2.22 8.19 -9.58
N LEU A 52 2.30 8.81 -8.40
CA LEU A 52 2.02 8.15 -7.13
C LEU A 52 0.72 8.68 -6.54
N ILE A 53 -0.21 7.77 -6.22
CA ILE A 53 -1.46 8.09 -5.54
C ILE A 53 -1.44 7.39 -4.19
N ILE A 54 -1.35 8.17 -3.12
CA ILE A 54 -1.40 7.63 -1.75
C ILE A 54 -2.82 7.82 -1.22
N LYS A 55 -3.42 6.74 -0.71
CA LYS A 55 -4.74 6.77 -0.08
C LYS A 55 -4.66 6.15 1.31
N SER A 56 -4.88 6.98 2.32
CA SER A 56 -4.96 6.53 3.71
C SER A 56 -6.38 6.15 4.09
N TYR A 57 -6.51 5.08 4.88
CA TYR A 57 -7.73 4.76 5.63
C TYR A 57 -7.37 4.45 7.08
N PRO A 58 -8.22 4.78 8.07
CA PRO A 58 -7.98 4.34 9.43
C PRO A 58 -7.93 2.82 9.53
N THR A 59 -7.11 2.31 10.44
CA THR A 59 -6.91 0.88 10.68
C THR A 59 -8.24 0.15 10.86
N LYS A 60 -8.39 -1.01 10.21
CA LYS A 60 -9.60 -1.86 10.28
C LYS A 60 -10.91 -1.19 9.84
N THR A 61 -10.84 -0.15 9.01
CA THR A 61 -12.05 0.48 8.43
C THR A 61 -12.29 0.12 6.97
N ALA A 62 -11.24 0.06 6.16
CA ALA A 62 -11.32 -0.27 4.74
C ALA A 62 -11.34 -1.79 4.53
N THR A 63 -12.20 -2.25 3.63
CA THR A 63 -12.24 -3.64 3.15
C THR A 63 -11.62 -3.74 1.74
N THR A 64 -11.44 -4.95 1.23
CA THR A 64 -11.10 -5.19 -0.17
C THR A 64 -12.13 -4.59 -1.14
N ASN A 65 -13.41 -4.54 -0.76
CA ASN A 65 -14.45 -3.80 -1.50
C ASN A 65 -14.23 -2.29 -1.50
N THR A 66 -13.71 -1.71 -0.40
CA THR A 66 -13.32 -0.29 -0.35
C THR A 66 -12.22 0.00 -1.37
N ILE A 67 -11.23 -0.89 -1.49
CA ILE A 67 -10.16 -0.80 -2.49
C ILE A 67 -10.74 -0.88 -3.92
N ARG A 68 -11.58 -1.88 -4.22
CA ARG A 68 -12.27 -2.00 -5.52
C ARG A 68 -13.01 -0.73 -5.91
N ALA A 69 -13.79 -0.18 -4.97
CA ALA A 69 -14.55 1.05 -5.21
C ALA A 69 -13.63 2.24 -5.54
N HIS A 70 -12.50 2.37 -4.85
CA HIS A 70 -11.54 3.43 -5.14
C HIS A 70 -10.85 3.24 -6.50
N LEU A 71 -10.44 2.01 -6.85
CA LEU A 71 -9.87 1.69 -8.17
C LEU A 71 -10.87 1.96 -9.30
N ALA A 72 -12.15 1.61 -9.10
CA ALA A 72 -13.21 1.91 -10.07
C ALA A 72 -13.36 3.43 -10.29
N LYS A 73 -13.29 4.22 -9.20
CA LYS A 73 -13.30 5.69 -9.29
C LYS A 73 -12.09 6.23 -10.05
N LEU A 74 -10.89 5.71 -9.80
CA LEU A 74 -9.68 6.08 -10.54
C LEU A 74 -9.82 5.76 -12.03
N LYS A 75 -10.35 4.57 -12.35
CA LYS A 75 -10.61 4.16 -13.75
C LYS A 75 -11.60 5.11 -14.44
N GLN A 76 -12.65 5.55 -13.76
CA GLN A 76 -13.59 6.56 -14.29
C GLN A 76 -12.92 7.91 -14.56
N GLN A 77 -11.85 8.24 -13.81
CA GLN A 77 -11.03 9.44 -14.03
C GLN A 77 -9.95 9.23 -15.10
N GLY A 78 -9.95 8.09 -15.80
CA GLY A 78 -8.92 7.75 -16.80
C GLY A 78 -7.58 7.35 -16.20
N ILE A 79 -7.52 7.05 -14.90
CA ILE A 79 -6.31 6.62 -14.21
C ILE A 79 -6.33 5.09 -14.10
N VAL A 80 -5.39 4.44 -14.78
CA VAL A 80 -5.17 3.00 -14.70
C VAL A 80 -3.85 2.76 -13.97
N PRO A 81 -3.86 2.13 -12.79
CA PRO A 81 -2.61 1.80 -12.10
C PRO A 81 -1.83 0.73 -12.86
N ASP A 82 -0.50 0.79 -12.78
CA ASP A 82 0.41 -0.29 -13.19
C ASP A 82 0.77 -1.17 -11.98
N MET A 83 0.71 -0.61 -10.78
CA MET A 83 1.01 -1.29 -9.52
C MET A 83 0.08 -0.83 -8.40
N ILE A 84 -0.28 -1.76 -7.52
CA ILE A 84 -1.04 -1.50 -6.30
C ILE A 84 -0.25 -1.99 -5.10
N VAL A 85 -0.06 -1.10 -4.13
CA VAL A 85 0.58 -1.39 -2.83
C VAL A 85 -0.48 -1.32 -1.73
N VAL A 86 -0.50 -2.30 -0.82
CA VAL A 86 -1.34 -2.31 0.38
C VAL A 86 -0.45 -2.47 1.61
N ASP A 87 -0.45 -1.46 2.48
CA ASP A 87 0.40 -1.35 3.67
C ASP A 87 -0.47 -1.24 4.94
N TYR A 88 -0.82 -2.32 5.64
CA TYR A 88 -0.56 -3.75 5.38
C TYR A 88 -1.87 -4.49 5.11
N ALA A 89 -1.88 -5.57 4.31
CA ALA A 89 -3.09 -6.36 4.06
C ALA A 89 -3.78 -6.82 5.35
N ASP A 90 -3.01 -7.19 6.38
CA ASP A 90 -3.53 -7.65 7.67
C ASP A 90 -4.30 -6.58 8.44
N LEU A 91 -4.18 -5.29 8.07
CA LEU A 91 -4.90 -4.18 8.68
C LEU A 91 -6.23 -3.87 7.99
N LEU A 92 -6.55 -4.52 6.87
CA LEU A 92 -7.86 -4.43 6.27
C LEU A 92 -8.92 -5.04 7.19
N LYS A 93 -10.12 -4.49 7.07
CA LYS A 93 -11.33 -5.09 7.61
C LYS A 93 -11.73 -6.27 6.71
N THR A 94 -11.95 -7.42 7.33
CA THR A 94 -12.34 -8.65 6.65
C THR A 94 -13.80 -8.55 6.20
N LEU A 95 -14.13 -9.12 5.04
CA LEU A 95 -15.51 -9.13 4.52
C LEU A 95 -16.40 -10.15 5.24
N SER A 96 -15.83 -11.30 5.60
CA SER A 96 -16.50 -12.35 6.36
C SER A 96 -15.89 -12.47 7.76
N VAL A 97 -16.75 -12.55 8.78
CA VAL A 97 -16.33 -12.96 10.12
C VAL A 97 -16.28 -14.49 10.13
N ARG A 98 -15.09 -15.07 10.32
CA ARG A 98 -14.90 -16.53 10.42
C ARG A 98 -14.52 -16.92 11.84
N ARG A 99 -14.52 -18.23 12.14
CA ARG A 99 -14.16 -18.71 13.49
C ARG A 99 -12.69 -18.47 13.78
N GLU A 100 -11.83 -18.61 12.78
CA GLU A 100 -10.38 -18.45 12.95
C GLU A 100 -9.85 -17.22 12.20
N LYS A 101 -9.07 -16.40 12.92
CA LYS A 101 -8.41 -15.21 12.36
C LYS A 101 -7.52 -15.54 11.15
N ARG A 102 -6.96 -16.75 11.10
CA ARG A 102 -6.14 -17.22 9.97
C ARG A 102 -6.96 -17.32 8.70
N GLU A 103 -8.15 -17.94 8.76
CA GLU A 103 -9.04 -18.06 7.61
C GLU A 103 -9.50 -16.69 7.10
N GLU A 104 -9.69 -15.72 8.00
CA GLU A 104 -10.04 -14.35 7.61
C GLU A 104 -8.90 -13.64 6.86
N LEU A 105 -7.66 -13.83 7.30
CA LEU A 105 -6.47 -13.31 6.62
C LEU A 105 -6.32 -13.96 5.25
N GLU A 106 -6.40 -15.30 5.17
CA GLU A 106 -6.34 -16.05 3.91
C GLU A 106 -7.37 -15.50 2.89
N SER A 107 -8.63 -15.29 3.33
CA SER A 107 -9.66 -14.65 2.49
C SER A 107 -9.23 -13.27 1.98
N THR A 108 -8.64 -12.45 2.86
CA THR A 108 -8.18 -11.10 2.50
C THR A 108 -7.10 -11.14 1.42
N TYR A 109 -6.13 -12.05 1.53
CA TYR A 109 -5.08 -12.21 0.52
C TYR A 109 -5.63 -12.73 -0.82
N GLU A 110 -6.58 -13.67 -0.79
CA GLU A 110 -7.22 -14.18 -2.01
C GLU A 110 -8.05 -13.10 -2.72
N GLU A 111 -8.79 -12.30 -1.96
CA GLU A 111 -9.56 -11.17 -2.46
C GLU A 111 -8.65 -10.09 -3.06
N LEU A 112 -7.54 -9.76 -2.39
CA LEU A 112 -6.54 -8.83 -2.93
C LEU A 112 -5.94 -9.38 -4.23
N ARG A 113 -5.54 -10.65 -4.27
CA ARG A 113 -5.04 -11.31 -5.49
C ARG A 113 -6.06 -11.23 -6.62
N SER A 114 -7.35 -11.49 -6.33
CA SER A 114 -8.43 -11.35 -7.31
C SER A 114 -8.52 -9.93 -7.85
N ILE A 115 -8.41 -8.89 -7.01
CA ILE A 115 -8.36 -7.49 -7.45
C ILE A 115 -7.18 -7.26 -8.41
N MET A 116 -5.98 -7.74 -8.08
CA MET A 116 -4.81 -7.56 -8.93
C MET A 116 -4.98 -8.23 -10.30
N MET A 117 -5.55 -9.44 -10.32
CA MET A 117 -5.82 -10.18 -11.55
C MET A 117 -6.85 -9.47 -12.44
N GLU A 118 -7.94 -8.98 -11.86
CA GLU A 118 -8.98 -8.26 -12.60
C GLU A 118 -8.48 -6.97 -13.25
N HIS A 119 -7.53 -6.31 -12.59
CA HIS A 119 -6.91 -5.09 -13.10
C HIS A 119 -5.68 -5.37 -13.98
N ASN A 120 -5.19 -6.62 -14.04
CA ASN A 120 -3.94 -7.01 -14.68
C ASN A 120 -2.74 -6.17 -14.21
N VAL A 121 -2.60 -6.02 -12.89
CA VAL A 121 -1.57 -5.17 -12.25
C VAL A 121 -0.72 -5.97 -11.27
N VAL A 122 0.50 -5.48 -11.02
CA VAL A 122 1.34 -6.02 -9.96
C VAL A 122 0.79 -5.58 -8.60
N GLY A 123 0.56 -6.54 -7.71
CA GLY A 123 0.19 -6.28 -6.32
C GLY A 123 1.37 -6.47 -5.38
N TRP A 124 1.53 -5.56 -4.43
CA TRP A 124 2.48 -5.69 -3.33
C TRP A 124 1.79 -5.42 -2.00
N THR A 125 2.07 -6.26 -1.01
CA THR A 125 1.65 -6.04 0.36
C THR A 125 2.68 -6.60 1.31
N ALA A 126 2.71 -6.08 2.53
CA ALA A 126 3.40 -6.73 3.63
C ALA A 126 2.39 -7.37 4.58
N SER A 127 2.84 -8.41 5.29
CA SER A 127 2.13 -9.04 6.40
C SER A 127 2.86 -8.67 7.68
N GLN A 128 2.13 -8.21 8.69
CA GLN A 128 2.67 -7.94 10.01
C GLN A 128 2.70 -9.25 10.79
N THR A 129 3.90 -9.78 11.03
CA THR A 129 4.05 -10.93 11.94
C THR A 129 3.72 -10.49 13.37
N ASN A 130 2.98 -11.31 14.10
CA ASN A 130 2.73 -11.06 15.53
C ASN A 130 4.07 -10.94 16.27
N ARG A 131 4.17 -10.06 17.29
CA ARG A 131 5.39 -9.85 18.10
C ARG A 131 6.04 -11.13 18.65
N THR A 132 5.29 -12.22 18.79
CA THR A 132 5.78 -13.54 19.19
C THR A 132 6.50 -14.30 18.07
N GLY A 133 6.13 -14.09 16.80
CA GLY A 133 6.83 -14.67 15.65
C GLY A 133 8.17 -14.00 15.34
N LEU A 134 8.37 -12.75 15.78
CA LEU A 134 9.64 -12.02 15.68
C LEU A 134 10.74 -12.59 16.62
N GLN A 135 10.37 -13.37 17.64
CA GLN A 135 11.33 -14.05 18.54
C GLN A 135 11.58 -15.52 18.15
N ALA A 136 10.88 -16.05 17.15
CA ALA A 136 11.14 -17.39 16.65
C ALA A 136 12.28 -17.32 15.61
N GLU A 137 13.50 -17.65 16.05
CA GLU A 137 14.69 -17.69 15.20
C GLU A 137 14.59 -18.74 14.07
N ILE A 138 13.59 -19.62 14.13
CA ILE A 138 13.35 -20.70 13.16
C ILE A 138 11.85 -20.77 12.83
N ILE A 139 11.50 -20.46 11.57
CA ILE A 139 10.19 -20.76 11.01
C ILE A 139 10.21 -22.24 10.61
N THR A 140 9.79 -23.12 11.52
CA THR A 140 9.57 -24.53 11.17
C THR A 140 8.31 -24.63 10.31
N MET A 141 8.47 -24.79 8.99
CA MET A 141 7.40 -25.35 8.17
C MET A 141 7.33 -26.84 8.51
N GLN A 142 6.32 -27.26 9.27
CA GLN A 142 5.99 -28.68 9.35
C GLN A 142 5.34 -29.09 8.02
N SER A 143 5.99 -30.05 7.36
CA SER A 143 5.55 -30.72 6.14
C SER A 143 4.31 -31.57 6.35
#